data_AF-A0A0G1US18-F1
#
_entry.id   AF-A0A0G1US18-F1
#
_cell.length_a   1.000
_cell.length_b   1.000
_cell.length_c   1.000
_cell.angle_alpha   90.00
_cell.angle_beta   90.00
_cell.angle_gamma   90.00
#
_symmetry.space_group_name_H-M   'P 1'
#
loop_
_entity.id
_entity.type
_entity.pdbx_description
1 polymer ?
#
loop_
_entity_poly.entity_id
_entity_poly.type
_entity_poly.pdbx_seq_one_letter_code
_entity_poly.pdbx_strand_id
1 'polypeptide(L)'
;MIKIIYRSVRNEQPKLLTEYKIGSWVHIEDAQGADIEKVAHDLNLDLNNMKDAMDPFEVSRIEQDNGVQYIFTRFAYHQEGHIFTTPLLVIIAPDYFVTVAREKLHDLTPDRQSFLPPKKQNCLYSFFC
;
A
#
# COMPACT_ATOMS: atom_id res chain seq x y z
N MET A 1 0.46 -2.34 -11.70
CA MET A 1 1.00 -3.69 -11.39
C MET A 1 0.78 -4.05 -9.92
N ILE A 2 0.22 -5.23 -9.64
CA ILE A 2 -0.05 -5.73 -8.29
C ILE A 2 1.07 -6.68 -7.82
N LYS A 3 1.59 -6.46 -6.60
CA LYS A 3 2.51 -7.35 -5.89
C LYS A 3 1.89 -7.77 -4.56
N ILE A 4 1.85 -9.07 -4.27
CA ILE A 4 1.39 -9.59 -2.98
C ILE A 4 2.62 -10.07 -2.21
N ILE A 5 2.90 -9.46 -1.08
CA ILE A 5 4.09 -9.70 -0.27
C ILE A 5 3.66 -10.29 1.06
N TYR A 6 4.26 -11.39 1.47
CA TYR A 6 3.99 -12.01 2.76
C TYR A 6 5.29 -12.35 3.48
N ARG A 7 5.34 -11.98 4.77
CA ARG A 7 6.42 -12.32 5.68
C ARG A 7 5.82 -13.02 6.88
N SER A 8 6.39 -14.17 7.24
CA SER A 8 6.00 -14.86 8.47
C SER A 8 6.97 -14.52 9.59
N VAL A 9 6.50 -14.56 10.83
CA VAL A 9 7.36 -14.32 12.02
C VAL A 9 8.57 -15.28 12.06
N ARG A 10 8.43 -16.48 11.52
CA ARG A 10 9.49 -17.52 11.51
C ARG A 10 10.46 -17.42 10.34
N ASN A 11 10.13 -16.64 9.32
CA ASN A 11 10.94 -16.52 8.11
C ASN A 11 11.15 -15.06 7.80
N GLU A 12 12.38 -14.60 8.02
CA GLU A 12 12.73 -13.19 7.95
C GLU A 12 12.60 -12.61 6.55
N GLN A 13 12.69 -13.45 5.51
CA GLN A 13 12.67 -12.99 4.12
C GLN A 13 11.22 -12.87 3.59
N PRO A 14 10.81 -11.67 3.12
CA PRO A 14 9.53 -11.50 2.42
C PRO A 14 9.45 -12.39 1.19
N LYS A 15 8.27 -12.95 0.93
CA LYS A 15 7.97 -13.77 -0.26
C LYS A 15 6.89 -13.11 -1.09
N LEU A 16 7.05 -13.17 -2.40
CA LEU A 16 5.97 -12.84 -3.33
C LEU A 16 4.99 -14.00 -3.39
N LEU A 17 3.69 -13.69 -3.36
CA LEU A 17 2.59 -14.63 -3.50
C LEU A 17 1.83 -14.35 -4.80
N THR A 18 1.18 -15.38 -5.32
CA THR A 18 0.25 -15.29 -6.46
C THR A 18 -1.20 -15.08 -6.01
N GLU A 19 -1.50 -15.33 -4.74
CA GLU A 19 -2.83 -15.25 -4.13
C GLU A 19 -2.78 -14.46 -2.83
N TYR A 20 -3.89 -13.79 -2.50
CA TYR A 20 -4.00 -13.05 -1.24
C TYR A 20 -3.94 -13.98 -0.04
N LYS A 21 -3.27 -13.51 1.00
CA LYS A 21 -3.17 -14.23 2.26
C LYS A 21 -3.34 -13.26 3.41
N ILE A 22 -4.12 -13.64 4.42
CA ILE A 22 -4.28 -12.82 5.62
C ILE A 22 -2.91 -12.44 6.19
N GLY A 23 -2.73 -11.14 6.40
CA GLY A 23 -1.50 -10.51 6.83
C GLY A 23 -0.49 -10.21 5.71
N SER A 24 -0.86 -10.37 4.44
CA SER A 24 -0.04 -9.93 3.31
C SER A 24 -0.14 -8.42 3.12
N TRP A 25 0.95 -7.85 2.61
CA TRP A 25 0.95 -6.54 1.99
C TRP A 25 0.60 -6.68 0.51
N VAL A 26 -0.45 -5.98 0.09
CA VAL A 26 -0.80 -5.81 -1.32
C VAL A 26 -0.29 -4.45 -1.79
N HIS A 27 0.71 -4.45 -2.65
CA HIS A 27 1.34 -3.25 -3.17
C HIS A 27 0.98 -3.07 -4.63
N ILE A 28 0.35 -1.95 -4.97
CA ILE A 28 0.03 -1.55 -6.33
C ILE A 28 0.88 -0.34 -6.69
N GLU A 29 1.75 -0.51 -7.69
CA GLU A 29 2.54 0.57 -8.31
C GLU A 29 2.27 0.58 -9.81
N ASP A 30 2.53 1.70 -10.49
CA ASP A 30 2.14 1.84 -11.90
C ASP A 30 0.68 1.41 -12.10
N ALA A 31 -0.17 1.89 -11.18
CA ALA A 31 -1.52 1.42 -11.01
C ALA A 31 -2.37 1.76 -12.24
N GLN A 32 -3.17 0.79 -12.68
CA GLN A 32 -4.11 0.95 -13.79
C GLN A 32 -5.53 0.82 -13.23
N GLY A 33 -6.53 1.42 -13.89
CA GLY A 33 -7.92 1.38 -13.42
C GLY A 33 -8.44 -0.04 -13.14
N ALA A 34 -8.03 -1.02 -13.96
CA ALA A 34 -8.39 -2.42 -13.77
C ALA A 34 -7.74 -3.06 -12.52
N ASP A 35 -6.49 -2.68 -12.17
CA ASP A 35 -5.83 -3.15 -10.95
C ASP A 35 -6.58 -2.64 -9.71
N ILE A 36 -7.00 -1.37 -9.74
CA ILE A 36 -7.76 -0.72 -8.67
C ILE A 36 -9.10 -1.42 -8.44
N GLU A 37 -9.87 -1.62 -9.50
CA GLU A 37 -11.18 -2.28 -9.42
C GLU A 37 -11.06 -3.71 -8.92
N LYS A 38 -10.04 -4.45 -9.38
CA LYS A 38 -9.76 -5.80 -8.93
C LYS A 38 -9.45 -5.86 -7.44
N VAL A 39 -8.49 -5.07 -6.96
CA VAL A 39 -8.07 -5.12 -5.54
C VAL A 39 -9.19 -4.63 -4.62
N ALA A 40 -9.92 -3.59 -5.02
CA ALA A 40 -11.06 -3.09 -4.26
C ALA A 40 -12.14 -4.17 -4.09
N HIS A 41 -12.47 -4.89 -5.17
CA HIS A 41 -13.41 -6.00 -5.13
C HIS A 41 -12.88 -7.18 -4.30
N ASP A 42 -11.67 -7.65 -4.59
CA ASP A 42 -11.10 -8.85 -3.97
C ASP A 42 -10.89 -8.71 -2.44
N LEU A 43 -10.60 -7.49 -1.98
CA LEU A 43 -10.34 -7.20 -0.57
C LEU A 43 -11.49 -6.45 0.13
N ASN A 44 -12.62 -6.25 -0.56
CA ASN A 44 -13.79 -5.52 -0.05
C ASN A 44 -13.43 -4.12 0.50
N LEU A 45 -12.72 -3.33 -0.31
CA LEU A 45 -12.33 -1.95 -0.01
C LEU A 45 -13.22 -0.95 -0.77
N ASP A 46 -13.28 0.28 -0.28
CA ASP A 46 -14.02 1.35 -0.94
C ASP A 46 -13.35 1.72 -2.27
N LEU A 47 -14.09 1.56 -3.36
CA LEU A 47 -13.60 1.79 -4.71
C LEU A 47 -13.34 3.28 -4.99
N ASN A 48 -14.09 4.19 -4.38
CA ASN A 48 -13.90 5.62 -4.61
C ASN A 48 -12.59 6.08 -3.98
N ASN A 49 -12.31 5.68 -2.74
CA ASN A 49 -11.04 5.96 -2.07
C ASN A 49 -9.85 5.37 -2.83
N MET A 50 -10.00 4.14 -3.36
CA MET A 50 -8.97 3.54 -4.20
C MET A 50 -8.75 4.28 -5.53
N LYS A 51 -9.81 4.88 -6.11
CA LYS A 51 -9.73 5.69 -7.33
C LYS A 51 -9.11 7.07 -7.06
N ASP A 52 -9.40 7.69 -5.91
CA ASP A 52 -8.80 8.95 -5.48
C ASP A 52 -7.27 8.86 -5.40
N ALA A 53 -6.73 7.69 -5.06
CA ALA A 53 -5.27 7.45 -5.07
C ALA A 53 -4.61 7.63 -6.45
N MET A 54 -5.40 7.62 -7.53
CA MET A 54 -4.94 7.84 -8.90
C MET A 54 -4.95 9.32 -9.31
N ASP A 55 -5.62 10.20 -8.55
CA ASP A 55 -5.65 11.62 -8.82
C ASP A 55 -4.32 12.28 -8.39
N PRO A 56 -3.53 12.84 -9.32
CA PRO A 56 -2.28 13.51 -8.98
C PRO A 56 -2.43 14.72 -8.05
N PHE A 57 -3.64 15.28 -7.95
CA PHE A 57 -3.96 16.44 -7.09
C PHE A 57 -4.60 16.04 -5.76
N GLU A 58 -4.69 14.74 -5.47
CA GLU A 58 -5.22 14.24 -4.21
C GLU A 58 -4.47 14.82 -3.01
N VAL A 59 -5.23 15.23 -1.99
CA VAL A 59 -4.73 15.93 -0.81
C VAL A 59 -4.45 14.95 0.32
N SER A 60 -3.51 15.28 1.20
CA SER A 60 -3.23 14.42 2.35
C SER A 60 -4.37 14.48 3.36
N ARG A 61 -4.94 13.33 3.67
CA ARG A 61 -6.06 13.17 4.61
C ARG A 61 -6.10 11.76 5.18
N ILE A 62 -6.81 11.58 6.28
CA ILE A 62 -7.10 10.27 6.86
C ILE A 62 -8.60 10.09 6.89
N GLU A 63 -9.06 8.95 6.40
CA GLU A 63 -10.45 8.53 6.44
C GLU A 63 -10.57 7.17 7.11
N GLN A 64 -11.73 6.91 7.70
CA GLN A 64 -12.05 5.63 8.29
C GLN A 64 -13.45 5.22 7.84
N ASP A 65 -13.55 4.02 7.28
CA ASP A 65 -14.82 3.40 6.92
C ASP A 65 -14.81 1.92 7.27
N ASN A 66 -15.89 1.43 7.90
CA ASN A 66 -16.09 0.00 8.22
C ASN A 66 -14.88 -0.72 8.88
N GLY A 67 -14.12 -0.01 9.72
CA GLY A 67 -12.94 -0.57 10.40
C GLY A 67 -11.67 -0.62 9.53
N VAL A 68 -11.71 -0.06 8.32
CA VAL A 68 -10.58 0.17 7.43
C VAL A 68 -10.15 1.63 7.54
N GLN A 69 -8.85 1.87 7.66
CA GLN A 69 -8.27 3.22 7.60
C GLN A 69 -7.62 3.46 6.25
N TYR A 70 -7.93 4.61 5.65
CA TYR A 70 -7.38 5.10 4.39
C TYR A 70 -6.54 6.34 4.69
N ILE A 71 -5.24 6.28 4.45
CA ILE A 71 -4.30 7.35 4.70
C ILE A 71 -3.77 7.82 3.36
N PHE A 72 -4.24 8.97 2.92
CA PHE A 72 -3.71 9.67 1.75
C PHE A 72 -2.53 10.52 2.20
N THR A 73 -1.37 10.26 1.62
CA THR A 73 -0.15 11.00 1.90
C THR A 73 0.66 11.24 0.63
N ARG A 74 1.74 12.02 0.71
CA ARG A 74 2.67 12.18 -0.40
C ARG A 74 3.92 11.35 -0.12
N PHE A 75 4.30 10.55 -1.10
CA PHE A 75 5.54 9.79 -1.07
C PHE A 75 6.58 10.47 -1.96
N ALA A 76 7.75 10.74 -1.40
CA ALA A 76 8.90 11.24 -2.14
C ALA A 76 9.64 10.07 -2.80
N TYR A 77 9.92 10.18 -4.09
CA TYR A 77 10.60 9.12 -4.84
C TYR A 77 11.60 9.70 -5.83
N HIS A 78 12.64 8.92 -6.13
CA HIS A 78 13.67 9.30 -7.09
C HIS A 78 13.29 8.84 -8.50
N GLN A 79 13.43 9.74 -9.46
CA GLN A 79 13.32 9.46 -10.88
C GLN A 79 14.32 10.32 -11.65
N GLU A 80 15.16 9.69 -12.48
CA GLU A 80 16.13 10.38 -13.34
C GLU A 80 17.04 11.40 -12.62
N GLY A 81 17.44 11.11 -11.37
CA GLY A 81 18.31 11.99 -10.58
C GLY A 81 17.60 13.17 -9.91
N HIS A 82 16.27 13.23 -10.00
CA HIS A 82 15.43 14.22 -9.33
C HIS A 82 14.52 13.56 -8.30
N ILE A 83 14.12 14.35 -7.30
CA ILE A 83 13.15 13.94 -6.28
C ILE A 83 11.79 14.51 -6.67
N PHE A 84 10.82 13.63 -6.85
CA PHE A 84 9.42 13.98 -7.08
C PHE A 84 8.58 13.56 -5.89
N THR A 85 7.34 14.03 -5.85
CA THR A 85 6.34 13.55 -4.89
C THR A 85 5.10 13.10 -5.63
N THR A 86 4.52 11.99 -5.18
CA THR A 86 3.27 11.46 -5.73
C THR A 86 2.29 11.11 -4.60
N PRO A 87 0.98 11.18 -4.82
CA PRO A 87 0.01 10.60 -3.91
C PRO A 87 0.29 9.11 -3.67
N LEU A 88 0.23 8.74 -2.39
CA LEU A 88 0.29 7.37 -1.92
C LEU A 88 -0.91 7.15 -1.00
N LEU A 89 -1.76 6.20 -1.37
CA LEU A 89 -2.79 5.70 -0.47
C LEU A 89 -2.23 4.52 0.31
N VAL A 90 -2.26 4.62 1.63
CA VAL A 90 -1.96 3.52 2.56
C VAL A 90 -3.25 3.08 3.23
N ILE A 91 -3.57 1.79 3.14
CA ILE A 91 -4.79 1.21 3.67
C ILE A 91 -4.43 0.20 4.75
N ILE A 92 -5.02 0.39 5.92
CA ILE A 92 -4.88 -0.53 7.05
C ILE A 92 -6.26 -1.16 7.26
N ALA A 93 -6.41 -2.38 6.75
CA ALA A 93 -7.59 -3.21 6.95
C ALA A 93 -7.31 -4.29 8.02
N PRO A 94 -8.35 -4.95 8.57
CA PRO A 94 -8.17 -5.99 9.59
C PRO A 94 -7.23 -7.13 9.16
N ASP A 95 -7.32 -7.54 7.89
CA ASP A 95 -6.58 -8.69 7.36
C ASP A 95 -5.44 -8.31 6.40
N TYR A 96 -5.41 -7.07 5.89
CA TYR A 96 -4.49 -6.67 4.83
C TYR A 96 -3.89 -5.29 5.08
N PHE A 97 -2.64 -5.14 4.65
CA PHE A 97 -2.01 -3.84 4.47
C PHE A 97 -1.93 -3.57 2.97
N VAL A 98 -2.43 -2.43 2.50
CA VAL A 98 -2.44 -2.12 1.07
C VAL A 98 -1.78 -0.78 0.82
N THR A 99 -1.01 -0.68 -0.25
CA THR A 99 -0.47 0.60 -0.71
C THR A 99 -0.75 0.76 -2.18
N VAL A 100 -1.19 1.94 -2.59
CA VAL A 100 -1.54 2.24 -3.98
C VAL A 100 -0.84 3.52 -4.39
N ALA A 101 -0.10 3.46 -5.50
CA ALA A 101 0.49 4.61 -6.15
C ALA A 101 0.32 4.51 -7.67
N ARG A 102 0.02 5.65 -8.30
CA ARG A 102 -0.01 5.74 -9.76
C ARG A 102 1.39 5.57 -10.37
N GLU A 103 2.41 6.10 -9.72
CA GLU A 103 3.79 6.05 -10.22
C GLU A 103 4.48 4.74 -9.81
N LYS A 104 5.57 4.41 -10.49
CA LYS A 104 6.43 3.28 -10.11
C LYS A 104 7.38 3.68 -8.99
N LEU A 105 7.27 3.02 -7.83
CA LEU A 105 7.97 3.43 -6.61
C LEU A 105 9.12 2.48 -6.25
N HIS A 106 10.27 2.64 -6.90
CA HIS A 106 11.46 1.82 -6.63
C HIS A 106 11.97 1.95 -5.19
N ASP A 107 11.72 3.11 -4.55
CA ASP A 107 12.14 3.39 -3.18
C ASP A 107 11.19 2.74 -2.14
N LEU A 108 9.96 2.41 -2.56
CA LEU A 108 8.97 1.77 -1.70
C LEU A 108 9.13 0.25 -1.76
N THR A 109 10.06 -0.28 -0.96
CA THR A 109 10.32 -1.72 -0.87
C THR A 109 9.95 -2.28 0.49
N PRO A 110 9.54 -3.57 0.56
CA PRO A 110 9.46 -4.31 1.82
C PRO A 110 10.87 -4.54 2.36
N ASP A 111 11.41 -3.53 3.03
CA ASP A 111 12.69 -3.60 3.70
C ASP A 111 12.56 -4.27 5.09
N ARG A 112 13.71 -4.73 5.62
CA ARG A 112 13.83 -5.69 6.73
C ARG A 112 13.16 -5.28 8.05
N GLN A 113 12.98 -3.98 8.30
CA GLN A 113 12.58 -3.45 9.61
C GLN A 113 11.11 -3.05 9.72
N SER A 114 10.43 -2.89 8.59
CA SER A 114 9.17 -2.15 8.50
C SER A 114 7.91 -3.01 8.42
N PHE A 115 8.05 -4.27 8.01
CA PHE A 115 6.91 -5.15 7.78
C PHE A 115 6.63 -6.09 8.97
N LEU A 116 5.64 -5.74 9.79
CA LEU A 116 5.02 -6.63 10.77
C LEU A 116 3.58 -6.98 10.34
N PRO A 117 3.08 -8.20 10.61
CA PRO A 117 1.71 -8.57 10.27
C PRO A 117 0.70 -7.68 11.04
N PRO A 118 -0.50 -7.43 10.49
CA PRO A 118 -1.52 -6.52 11.03
C PRO A 118 -1.95 -6.82 12.48
N LYS A 119 -1.66 -8.02 13.01
CA LYS A 119 -1.86 -8.37 14.43
C LYS A 119 -0.89 -7.69 15.41
N LYS A 120 0.08 -6.90 14.95
CA LYS A 120 0.90 -6.01 15.80
C LYS A 120 0.79 -4.59 15.25
N GLN A 121 0.07 -3.73 15.98
CA GLN A 121 -0.32 -2.34 15.67
C GLN A 121 0.83 -1.33 15.40
N ASN A 122 2.04 -1.78 15.02
CA ASN A 122 3.24 -0.93 14.95
C ASN A 122 3.76 -0.70 13.51
N CYS A 123 3.00 -0.97 12.45
CA CYS A 123 3.47 -0.79 11.05
C CYS A 123 3.75 0.66 10.64
N LEU A 124 3.28 1.67 11.38
CA LEU A 124 3.39 3.07 10.96
C LEU A 124 4.77 3.70 11.21
N TYR A 125 5.60 3.13 12.10
CA TYR A 125 6.86 3.77 12.52
C TYR A 125 7.95 3.82 11.44
N SER A 126 7.82 3.02 10.40
CA SER A 126 8.87 2.83 9.39
C SER A 126 8.54 3.39 8.01
N PHE A 127 7.33 3.92 7.81
CA PHE A 127 6.95 4.57 6.54
C PHE A 127 7.13 6.10 6.58
N PHE A 128 7.35 6.69 7.76
CA PHE A 128 7.36 8.15 7.97
C PHE A 128 8.62 8.69 8.68
N CYS A 129 9.69 7.90 8.83
CA CYS A 129 10.96 8.33 9.43
C CYS A 129 12.15 7.90 8.56
#